data_AF-A0A6I2W0D8-F1
#
_entry.id   AF-A0A6I2W0D8-F1
#
_cell.length_a   1.000
_cell.length_b   1.000
_cell.length_c   1.000
_cell.angle_alpha   90.00
_cell.angle_beta   90.00
_cell.angle_gamma   90.00
#
_symmetry.space_group_name_H-M   'P 1'
#
loop_
_entity.id
_entity.type
_entity.pdbx_description
1 polymer ?
#
loop_
_entity_poly.entity_id
_entity_poly.type
_entity_poly.pdbx_seq_one_letter_code
_entity_poly.pdbx_strand_id
1 'polypeptide(L)' 'MSYPTHDTDWAESARGNDWKRVDSKVLVVGRKKDGSFWAMVDGNFVKGSFPHKTAAKAAAEAELKRQDNMSWY' A
#
# COMPACT_ATOMS: atom_id res chain seq x y z
N MET A 1 -22.15 4.18 13.52
CA MET A 1 -21.34 5.17 12.77
C MET A 1 -20.60 4.44 11.67
N SER A 2 -21.18 4.40 10.47
CA SER A 2 -20.51 3.96 9.25
C SER A 2 -19.63 5.12 8.80
N TYR A 3 -18.35 5.11 9.16
CA TYR A 3 -17.40 6.00 8.52
C TYR A 3 -17.41 5.62 7.03
N PRO A 4 -17.74 6.54 6.12
CA PRO A 4 -17.64 6.21 4.72
C PRO A 4 -16.15 6.03 4.45
N THR A 5 -15.77 4.77 4.25
CA THR A 5 -14.40 4.34 3.97
C THR A 5 -14.12 4.69 2.51
N HIS A 6 -14.16 5.97 2.16
CA HIS A 6 -13.89 6.42 0.82
C HIS A 6 -12.45 6.09 0.46
N ASP A 7 -12.26 5.65 -0.78
CA ASP A 7 -10.94 5.55 -1.35
C ASP A 7 -10.26 6.91 -1.21
N THR A 8 -9.02 6.88 -0.74
CA THR A 8 -8.23 8.09 -0.53
C THR A 8 -7.13 8.10 -1.58
N ASP A 9 -6.71 9.28 -2.03
CA ASP A 9 -5.45 9.42 -2.76
C ASP A 9 -4.25 9.09 -1.85
N TRP A 10 -3.08 8.91 -2.46
CA TRP A 10 -1.85 8.73 -1.71
C TRP A 10 -1.57 9.97 -0.84
N ALA A 11 -1.55 9.78 0.48
CA ALA A 11 -1.24 10.79 1.47
C ALA A 11 0.08 10.47 2.16
N GLU A 12 0.89 11.48 2.47
CA GLU A 12 2.11 11.31 3.26
C GLU A 12 1.80 11.44 4.75
N SER A 13 2.27 10.49 5.55
CA SER A 13 2.19 10.55 7.00
C SER A 13 3.30 11.42 7.58
N ALA A 14 3.14 11.91 8.82
CA ALA A 14 4.17 12.69 9.52
C ALA A 14 5.53 11.94 9.68
N ARG A 15 5.56 10.63 9.46
CA ARG A 15 6.78 9.80 9.49
C ARG A 15 7.43 9.63 8.11
N GLY A 16 6.89 10.27 7.06
CA GLY A 16 7.40 10.18 5.69
C GLY A 16 7.00 8.88 4.95
N ASN A 17 6.02 8.14 5.47
CA ASN A 17 5.42 7.01 4.76
C ASN A 17 4.20 7.48 3.98
N ASP A 18 4.08 7.07 2.73
CA ASP A 18 2.86 7.25 1.96
C ASP A 18 1.87 6.16 2.33
N TRP A 19 0.60 6.52 2.40
CA TRP A 19 -0.48 5.57 2.57
C TRP A 19 -1.66 5.96 1.70
N LYS A 20 -2.45 4.96 1.34
CA LYS A 20 -3.64 5.08 0.51
C LYS A 20 -4.66 4.09 1.06
N ARG A 21 -5.95 4.38 0.92
CA ARG A 21 -6.99 3.39 1.17
C ARG A 21 -7.73 3.13 -0.14
N VAL A 22 -7.90 1.86 -0.48
CA VAL A 22 -8.60 1.39 -1.69
C VAL A 22 -9.43 0.18 -1.31
N ASP A 23 -10.72 0.18 -1.62
CA ASP A 23 -11.64 -0.95 -1.38
C ASP A 23 -11.61 -1.42 0.09
N SER A 24 -11.64 -0.46 1.02
CA SER A 24 -11.49 -0.68 2.47
C SER A 24 -10.15 -1.26 2.96
N LYS A 25 -9.21 -1.56 2.05
CA LYS A 25 -7.86 -2.05 2.37
C LYS A 25 -6.85 -0.91 2.41
N VAL A 26 -5.92 -0.96 3.36
CA VAL A 26 -4.89 0.09 3.52
C VAL A 26 -3.60 -0.32 2.81
N LEU A 27 -3.14 0.53 1.91
CA LEU A 27 -1.85 0.40 1.25
C LEU A 27 -0.88 1.37 1.92
N VAL A 28 0.30 0.89 2.30
CA VAL A 28 1.35 1.70 2.92
C VAL A 28 2.65 1.49 2.16
N VAL A 29 3.33 2.57 1.83
CA VAL A 29 4.66 2.58 1.24
C VAL A 29 5.57 3.40 2.13
N GLY A 30 6.65 2.78 2.57
CA GLY A 30 7.65 3.44 3.41
C GLY A 30 9.02 3.40 2.78
N ARG A 31 9.85 4.38 3.15
CA ARG A 31 11.27 4.40 2.80
C ARG A 31 12.07 3.68 3.88
N LYS A 32 13.03 2.85 3.46
CA LYS A 32 14.02 2.19 4.32
C LYS A 32 15.27 3.06 4.46
N LYS A 33 16.09 2.77 5.46
CA LYS A 33 17.34 3.50 5.75
C LYS A 33 18.37 3.42 4.62
N ASP A 34 18.37 2.33 3.85
CA ASP A 34 19.24 2.12 2.68
C ASP A 34 18.80 2.91 1.44
N GLY A 35 17.68 3.65 1.51
CA GLY A 35 17.11 4.39 0.39
C GLY A 35 16.12 3.58 -0.44
N SER A 36 16.00 2.27 -0.21
CA SER A 36 14.99 1.42 -0.83
C SER A 36 13.60 1.71 -0.24
N PHE A 37 12.55 1.20 -0.88
CA PHE A 37 11.16 1.31 -0.46
C PHE A 37 10.58 -0.06 -0.16
N TRP A 38 9.67 -0.11 0.81
CA TRP A 38 8.83 -1.25 1.10
C TRP A 38 7.38 -0.89 0.90
N ALA A 39 6.57 -1.91 0.62
CA ALA A 39 5.13 -1.78 0.47
C ALA A 39 4.42 -2.78 1.40
N MET A 40 3.24 -2.40 1.86
CA MET A 40 2.36 -3.21 2.68
C MET A 40 0.93 -3.01 2.19
N VAL A 41 0.17 -4.10 2.16
CA VAL A 41 -1.26 -4.12 1.83
C VAL A 41 -1.99 -4.81 2.96
N ASP A 42 -2.85 -4.07 3.65
CA ASP A 42 -3.73 -4.55 4.72
C ASP A 42 -3.00 -5.37 5.80
N GLY A 43 -1.84 -4.87 6.24
CA GLY A 43 -0.99 -5.54 7.24
C GLY A 43 -0.03 -6.58 6.65
N ASN A 44 -0.16 -6.95 5.38
CA ASN A 44 0.74 -7.87 4.70
C ASN A 44 1.84 -7.14 3.95
N PHE A 45 3.10 -7.39 4.30
CA PHE A 45 4.24 -6.83 3.58
C PHE A 45 4.39 -7.48 2.21
N VAL A 46 4.48 -6.65 1.17
CA VAL A 46 4.78 -7.10 -0.19
C VAL A 46 6.22 -7.62 -0.22
N LYS A 47 6.42 -8.82 -0.77
CA LYS A 47 7.77 -9.40 -0.90
C LYS A 47 8.59 -8.58 -1.89
N GLY A 48 9.72 -8.05 -1.43
CA GLY A 48 10.68 -7.31 -2.24
C GLY A 48 11.14 -6.02 -1.56
N SER A 49 12.14 -5.39 -2.18
CA SER A 49 12.51 -4.00 -1.90
C SER A 49 12.54 -3.26 -3.24
N PHE A 50 11.96 -2.08 -3.27
CA PHE A 50 11.81 -1.31 -4.50
C PHE A 50 12.77 -0.12 -4.51
N PRO A 51 13.48 0.16 -5.61
CA PRO A 51 14.40 1.30 -5.67
C PRO A 51 13.68 2.65 -5.74
N HIS A 52 12.40 2.66 -6.16
CA HIS A 52 11.62 3.87 -6.36
C HIS A 52 10.28 3.82 -5.63
N LYS A 53 9.85 4.98 -5.11
CA LYS A 53 8.53 5.18 -4.48
C LYS A 53 7.40 4.74 -5.41
N THR A 54 7.45 5.12 -6.68
CA THR A 54 6.43 4.75 -7.68
C THR A 54 6.33 3.24 -7.89
N ALA A 55 7.47 2.53 -7.90
CA ALA A 55 7.49 1.08 -8.05
C ALA A 55 6.87 0.38 -6.83
N ALA A 56 7.13 0.87 -5.62
CA ALA A 56 6.49 0.36 -4.40
C ALA A 56 4.98 0.59 -4.39
N LYS A 57 4.52 1.76 -4.85
CA LYS A 57 3.08 2.07 -5.00
C LYS A 57 2.40 1.12 -5.98
N ALA A 58 2.98 0.95 -7.16
CA ALA A 58 2.46 0.03 -8.18
C ALA A 58 2.44 -1.43 -7.68
N ALA A 59 3.46 -1.86 -6.93
CA ALA A 59 3.50 -3.19 -6.34
C ALA A 59 2.41 -3.40 -5.27
N ALA A 60 2.14 -2.39 -4.44
CA ALA A 60 1.05 -2.43 -3.47
C ALA A 60 -0.32 -2.57 -4.16
N GLU A 61 -0.55 -1.81 -5.23
CA GLU A 61 -1.81 -1.88 -6.01
C GLU A 61 -1.96 -3.21 -6.76
N ALA A 62 -0.85 -3.78 -7.28
CA ALA A 62 -0.86 -5.10 -7.91
C ALA A 62 -1.16 -6.22 -6.90
N GLU A 63 -0.57 -6.14 -5.71
CA GLU A 63 -0.81 -7.11 -4.63
C GLU A 63 -2.25 -7.00 -4.10
N LEU A 64 -2.80 -5.79 -3.99
CA LEU A 64 -4.21 -5.58 -3.66
C LEU A 64 -5.13 -6.32 -4.65
N LYS A 65 -4.93 -6.11 -5.96
CA LYS A 65 -5.70 -6.78 -7.01
C LYS A 65 -5.55 -8.31 -6.95
N ARG A 66 -4.34 -8.78 -6.62
CA ARG A 66 -4.09 -10.22 -6.44
C ARG A 66 -4.90 -10.79 -5.27
N GLN A 67 -4.92 -10.10 -4.13
CA GLN A 67 -5.68 -10.54 -2.96
C GLN A 67 -7.19 -10.48 -3.20
N ASP A 68 -7.66 -9.46 -3.91
CA ASP A 68 -9.07 -9.34 -4.29
C ASP A 68 -9.51 -10.51 -5.19
N ASN A 69 -8.75 -10.80 -6.24
CA ASN A 69 -9.04 -11.90 -7.16
C ASN A 69 -9.01 -13.30 -6.48
N MET A 70 -8.31 -13.43 -5.36
CA MET A 70 -8.18 -14.70 -4.62
C MET A 70 -9.27 -14.89 -3.56
N SER A 71 -10.11 -13.88 -3.32
CA SER A 71 -11.22 -13.93 -2.36
C SER A 71 -12.52 -14.53 -2.93
N TRP A 72 -12.56 -14.85 -4.23
CA TRP A 72 -13.76 -15.31 -4.95
C TRP A 72 -13.79 -16.82 -5.26
N TYR A 73 -12.93 -17.63 -4.63
CA TYR A 73 -12.89 -19.10 -4.79
C TYR A 73 -13.21 -19.83 -3.49
#